data_AF-A0A9E0JBP0-F1
#
_entry.id   AF-A0A9E0JBP0-F1
#
_cell.length_a   1.000
_cell.length_b   1.000
_cell.length_c   1.000
_cell.angle_alpha   90.00
_cell.angle_beta   90.00
_cell.angle_gamma   90.00
#
_symmetry.space_group_name_H-M   'P 1'
#
loop_
_entity.id
_entity.type
_entity.pdbx_description
1 polymer ?
#
loop_
_entity_poly.entity_id
_entity_poly.type
_entity_poly.pdbx_seq_one_letter_code
_entity_poly.pdbx_strand_id
1 'polypeptide(L)'
;MASSLQAAYDARLASGAIRPDPAQAAGLAALLRLEGDLQSAEPSGLTAFFRKPEAQRGVYLWGPVGRGKSMLMDLFFEAAPVAKKRRTHF
;
A
#
# COMPACT_ATOMS: atom_id res chain seq x y z
N MET A 1 0.28 2.77 14.72
CA MET A 1 1.71 2.58 14.38
C MET A 1 2.03 3.48 13.19
N ALA A 2 3.27 3.95 13.06
CA ALA A 2 3.65 4.70 11.86
C ALA A 2 3.62 3.76 10.65
N SER A 3 3.04 4.20 9.53
CA SER A 3 3.01 3.44 8.28
C SER A 3 4.42 3.35 7.69
N SER A 4 4.91 2.14 7.45
CA SER A 4 6.18 1.91 6.76
C SER A 4 6.13 2.39 5.30
N LEU A 5 4.95 2.33 4.67
CA LEU A 5 4.71 2.87 3.34
C LEU A 5 4.92 4.40 3.29
N GLN A 6 4.29 5.15 4.20
CA GLN A 6 4.45 6.60 4.27
C GLN A 6 5.91 6.97 4.49
N ALA A 7 6.58 6.33 5.44
CA ALA A 7 7.99 6.58 5.73
C ALA A 7 8.89 6.28 4.52
N ALA A 8 8.65 5.20 3.78
CA ALA A 8 9.41 4.84 2.59
C ALA A 8 9.22 5.83 1.43
N TYR A 9 8.03 6.43 1.32
CA TYR A 9 7.76 7.50 0.35
C TYR A 9 8.47 8.80 0.74
N ASP A 10 8.32 9.22 2.00
CA ASP A 10 8.93 10.45 2.52
C ASP A 10 10.47 10.40 2.44
N ALA A 11 11.07 9.24 2.72
CA ALA A 11 12.51 9.04 2.57
C ALA A 11 13.00 9.26 1.12
N ARG A 12 12.18 8.89 0.12
CA ARG A 12 12.53 9.10 -1.31
C ARG A 12 12.35 10.55 -1.74
N LEU A 13 11.38 11.26 -1.16
CA LEU A 13 11.26 12.71 -1.35
C LEU A 13 12.46 13.42 -0.73
N ALA A 14 12.81 13.07 0.51
CA ALA A 14 13.92 13.67 1.23
C ALA A 14 15.28 13.44 0.54
N SER A 15 15.47 12.28 -0.09
CA SER A 15 16.68 11.98 -0.86
C SER A 15 16.71 12.58 -2.27
N GLY A 16 15.59 13.14 -2.75
CA GLY A 16 15.45 13.65 -4.12
C GLY A 16 15.32 12.56 -5.20
N ALA A 17 15.20 11.28 -4.80
CA ALA A 17 14.99 10.17 -5.73
C ALA A 17 13.65 10.28 -6.49
N ILE A 18 12.67 10.94 -5.88
CA ILE A 18 11.41 11.31 -6.50
C ILE A 18 11.12 12.79 -6.28
N ARG A 19 10.36 13.39 -7.21
CA ARG A 19 9.90 14.78 -7.08
C ARG A 19 8.50 14.80 -6.48
N PRO A 20 8.15 15.83 -5.68
CA PRO A 20 6.77 16.03 -5.23
C PRO A 20 5.82 16.09 -6.43
N ASP A 21 4.78 15.27 -6.40
CA ASP A 21 3.74 15.22 -7.43
C ASP A 21 2.38 14.99 -6.73
N PRO A 22 1.39 15.90 -6.90
CA PRO A 22 0.07 15.73 -6.31
C PRO A 22 -0.61 14.40 -6.67
N ALA A 23 -0.37 13.89 -7.89
CA ALA A 23 -0.93 12.61 -8.32
C ALA A 23 -0.28 11.42 -7.57
N GLN A 24 1.02 11.53 -7.25
CA GLN A 24 1.70 10.52 -6.43
C GLN A 24 1.17 10.55 -4.99
N ALA A 25 1.00 11.75 -4.41
CA ALA A 25 0.45 11.90 -3.07
C ALA A 25 -0.99 11.34 -2.96
N ALA A 26 -1.83 11.59 -3.96
CA ALA A 26 -3.17 11.01 -4.02
C ALA A 26 -3.14 9.47 -4.14
N GLY A 27 -2.24 8.93 -4.96
CA GLY A 27 -2.03 7.49 -5.09
C GLY A 27 -1.55 6.85 -3.78
N LEU A 28 -0.61 7.51 -3.08
CA LEU A 28 -0.13 7.09 -1.77
C LEU A 28 -1.26 7.07 -0.74
N ALA A 29 -2.07 8.14 -0.66
CA ALA A 29 -3.20 8.21 0.26
C ALA A 29 -4.20 7.06 0.05
N ALA A 30 -4.49 6.70 -1.21
CA ALA A 30 -5.35 5.57 -1.52
C ALA A 30 -4.76 4.22 -1.04
N LEU A 31 -3.44 4.04 -1.17
CA LEU A 31 -2.74 2.86 -0.69
C LEU A 31 -2.62 2.79 0.83
N LEU A 32 -2.44 3.93 1.51
CA LEU A 32 -2.44 4.01 2.98
C LEU A 32 -3.79 3.64 3.57
N ARG A 33 -4.89 4.05 2.93
CA ARG A 33 -6.23 3.56 3.28
C ARG A 33 -6.28 2.04 3.18
N LEU A 34 -5.85 1.47 2.06
CA LEU A 34 -5.87 0.02 1.87
C LEU A 34 -4.97 -0.70 2.89
N GLU A 35 -3.83 -0.12 3.24
CA GLU A 35 -2.96 -0.64 4.31
C GLU A 35 -3.73 -0.74 5.63
N GLY A 36 -4.42 0.33 6.05
CA GLY A 36 -5.24 0.33 7.27
C GLY A 36 -6.41 -0.67 7.24
N ASP A 37 -7.07 -0.78 6.09
CA ASP A 37 -8.15 -1.76 5.88
C ASP A 37 -7.62 -3.20 6.03
N LEU A 38 -6.43 -3.50 5.49
CA LEU A 38 -5.79 -4.81 5.62
C LEU A 38 -5.33 -5.10 7.06
N GLN A 39 -4.77 -4.10 7.76
CA GLN A 39 -4.41 -4.25 9.19
C GLN A 39 -5.61 -4.61 10.05
N SER A 40 -6.76 -3.99 9.77
CA SER A 40 -7.99 -4.21 10.52
C SER A 40 -8.66 -5.55 10.22
N ALA A 41 -8.36 -6.14 9.06
CA ALA A 41 -8.94 -7.38 8.59
C ALA A 41 -8.18 -8.65 9.03
N GLU A 42 -6.93 -8.52 9.50
CA GLU A 42 -6.12 -9.65 9.99
C GLU A 42 -6.77 -10.29 11.23
N PRO A 43 -7.26 -11.54 11.15
CA PRO A 43 -7.88 -12.20 12.29
C PRO A 43 -6.80 -12.61 13.30
N SER A 44 -6.81 -12.05 14.50
CA SER A 44 -5.90 -12.44 15.58
C SER A 44 -6.51 -13.52 16.49
N GLY A 45 -5.70 -14.49 16.95
CA GLY A 45 -6.06 -15.43 18.02
C GLY A 45 -7.00 -16.58 17.63
N LEU A 46 -7.62 -17.23 18.62
CA LEU A 46 -8.52 -18.39 18.44
C LEU A 46 -9.73 -18.10 17.52
N THR A 47 -10.09 -16.83 17.35
CA THR A 47 -11.14 -16.35 16.43
C THR A 47 -10.78 -16.51 14.95
N ALA A 48 -9.50 -16.66 14.59
CA ALA A 48 -9.07 -16.88 13.21
C ALA A 48 -9.61 -18.19 12.60
N PHE A 49 -9.91 -19.19 13.43
CA PHE A 49 -10.44 -20.48 12.97
C PHE A 49 -11.93 -20.44 12.59
N PHE A 50 -12.66 -19.43 13.07
CA PHE A 50 -14.12 -19.32 12.87
C PHE A 50 -14.53 -18.11 12.01
N ARG A 51 -13.61 -17.19 11.71
CA ARG A 51 -13.91 -15.98 10.94
C ARG A 51 -13.39 -16.10 9.50
N LYS A 52 -14.31 -16.04 8.55
CA LYS A 52 -13.99 -15.84 7.14
C LYS A 52 -13.47 -14.40 6.98
N PRO A 53 -12.27 -14.16 6.41
CA PRO A 53 -11.77 -12.82 6.19
C PRO A 53 -12.72 -12.05 5.28
N GLU A 54 -13.11 -10.85 5.68
CA GLU A 54 -13.93 -9.98 4.85
C GLU A 54 -13.09 -9.40 3.72
N ALA A 55 -13.63 -9.41 2.49
CA ALA A 55 -12.91 -8.92 1.32
C ALA A 55 -12.76 -7.39 1.40
N GLN A 56 -11.52 -6.92 1.40
CA GLN A 56 -11.22 -5.49 1.44
C GLN A 56 -11.32 -4.85 0.06
N ARG A 57 -11.79 -3.60 -0.01
CA ARG A 57 -11.88 -2.84 -1.26
C ARG A 57 -10.50 -2.43 -1.76
N GLY A 58 -10.06 -3.05 -2.85
CA GLY A 58 -8.77 -2.77 -3.49
C GLY A 58 -8.62 -1.36 -4.06
N VAL A 59 -7.40 -1.05 -4.52
CA VAL A 59 -7.04 0.22 -5.17
C VAL A 59 -6.62 -0.07 -6.61
N TYR A 60 -7.16 0.71 -7.55
CA TYR A 60 -6.75 0.68 -8.95
C TYR A 60 -6.05 2.00 -9.31
N LEU A 61 -4.73 1.94 -9.50
CA LEU A 61 -3.94 3.10 -9.90
C LEU A 61 -3.94 3.25 -11.42
N TRP A 62 -4.44 4.38 -11.92
CA TRP A 62 -4.47 4.71 -13.34
C TRP A 62 -3.95 6.14 -13.56
N GLY A 63 -3.58 6.45 -14.81
CA GLY A 63 -3.07 7.77 -15.20
C GLY A 63 -1.83 7.70 -16.10
N PRO A 64 -1.26 8.85 -16.47
CA PRO A 64 -0.16 8.95 -17.46
C PRO A 64 1.09 8.13 -17.10
N VAL A 65 1.87 7.77 -18.12
CA VAL A 65 3.18 7.09 -17.96
C VAL A 65 4.17 8.01 -17.25
N GLY A 66 5.12 7.43 -16.51
CA GLY A 66 6.21 8.19 -15.86
C GLY A 66 5.84 8.87 -14.53
N ARG A 67 4.61 8.67 -14.03
CA ARG A 67 4.13 9.32 -12.79
C ARG A 67 4.36 8.52 -11.50
N GLY A 68 5.15 7.44 -11.54
CA GLY A 68 5.52 6.70 -10.33
C GLY A 68 4.51 5.66 -9.83
N LYS A 69 3.50 5.28 -10.62
CA LYS A 69 2.51 4.24 -10.23
C LYS A 69 3.16 2.91 -9.84
N SER A 70 4.11 2.42 -10.65
CA SER A 70 4.82 1.17 -10.37
C SER A 70 5.64 1.27 -9.10
N MET A 71 6.33 2.39 -8.90
CA MET A 71 7.08 2.66 -7.67
C MET A 71 6.17 2.65 -6.44
N LEU A 72 5.02 3.34 -6.46
CA LEU A 72 4.06 3.30 -5.35
C LEU A 72 3.57 1.87 -5.05
N MET A 73 3.34 1.06 -6.08
CA MET A 73 3.00 -0.36 -5.90
C MET A 73 4.15 -1.20 -5.36
N ASP A 74 5.40 -0.90 -5.72
CA ASP A 74 6.58 -1.55 -5.11
C ASP A 74 6.64 -1.26 -3.61
N LEU A 75 6.51 0.02 -3.23
CA LEU A 75 6.53 0.42 -1.82
C LEU A 75 5.40 -0.22 -1.03
N PHE A 76 4.18 -0.20 -1.58
CA PHE A 76 3.04 -0.82 -0.93
C PHE A 76 3.23 -2.31 -0.80
N PHE A 77 3.72 -2.99 -1.84
CA PHE A 77 3.95 -4.44 -1.76
C PHE A 77 4.98 -4.78 -0.67
N GLU A 78 6.04 -4.00 -0.51
CA GLU A 78 7.03 -4.19 0.56
C GLU A 78 6.41 -3.94 1.95
N ALA A 79 5.73 -2.81 2.11
CA ALA A 79 5.15 -2.34 3.38
C ALA A 79 3.89 -3.09 3.83
N ALA A 80 3.16 -3.71 2.89
CA ALA A 80 1.83 -4.25 3.17
C ALA A 80 1.84 -5.24 4.36
N PRO A 81 0.89 -5.11 5.31
CA PRO A 81 0.80 -5.82 6.58
C PRO A 81 0.27 -7.25 6.41
N VAL A 82 0.62 -7.90 5.29
CA VAL A 82 0.13 -9.21 4.90
C VAL A 82 1.33 -10.10 4.60
N ALA A 83 1.48 -11.18 5.36
CA ALA A 83 2.59 -12.11 5.17
C ALA A 83 2.47 -12.88 3.83
N LYS A 84 1.26 -13.30 3.49
CA LYS A 84 0.96 -14.06 2.25
C LYS A 84 0.52 -13.11 1.14
N LYS A 85 1.49 -12.56 0.42
CA LYS A 85 1.25 -11.65 -0.71
C LYS A 85 2.00 -12.08 -1.95
N ARG A 86 1.40 -11.88 -3.13
CA ARG A 86 2.00 -12.16 -4.44
C ARG A 86 1.85 -10.94 -5.34
N ARG A 87 2.93 -10.59 -6.03
CA ARG A 87 2.90 -9.56 -7.08
C ARG A 87 2.83 -10.24 -8.44
N THR A 88 1.94 -9.77 -9.30
CA THR A 88 1.75 -10.27 -10.66
C THR A 88 1.76 -9.09 -11.62
N HIS A 89 2.41 -9.26 -12.76
CA HIS A 89 2.41 -8.31 -13.88
C HIS A 89 1.64 -8.97 -15.03
N PHE A 90 0.82 -8.19 -15.73
CA PHE A 90 0.03 -8.62 -16.88
C PHE A 90 0.45 -7.82 -18.12
#